data_AF-A0A0J8RDI9-F1
#
_entry.id   AF-A0A0J8RDI9-F1
#
_cell.length_a   1.000
_cell.length_b   1.000
_cell.length_c   1.000
_cell.angle_alpha   90.00
_cell.angle_beta   90.00
_cell.angle_gamma   90.00
#
_symmetry.space_group_name_H-M   'P 1'
#
loop_
_entity.id
_entity.type
_entity.pdbx_description
1 polymer ?
#
loop_
_entity_poly.entity_id
_entity_poly.type
_entity_poly.pdbx_seq_one_letter_code
_entity_poly.pdbx_strand_id
1 'polypeptide(L)'
;MAAPSEVTMKNLSGIWVMSKNLSDDLDPCLEIQGIPWIVRKAVSWATITGRLKQLRTEGGLTTIHIDQTATGGIKGESEDHQLNWMEFTHGSGMFGTQKVRTRWTTIDQNSVSGDRTPLDPFLTADWLDEEGDLSFEAGSDDGKHVQVYVAGKND
;
A
#
# COMPACT_ATOMS: atom_id res chain seq x y z
N MET A 1 -11.56 -7.29 3.78
CA MET A 1 -10.97 -8.48 3.13
C MET A 1 -10.46 -9.41 4.22
N ALA A 2 -11.03 -10.60 4.39
CA ALA A 2 -10.49 -11.60 5.33
C ALA A 2 -9.37 -12.37 4.61
N ALA A 3 -8.14 -12.26 5.09
CA ALA A 3 -7.00 -12.98 4.56
C ALA A 3 -6.91 -14.38 5.22
N PRO A 4 -6.49 -15.44 4.50
CA PRO A 4 -6.12 -16.72 5.11
C PRO A 4 -5.03 -16.53 6.17
N SER A 5 -4.99 -17.40 7.20
CA SER A 5 -4.01 -17.29 8.30
C SER A 5 -2.54 -17.45 7.87
N GLU A 6 -2.31 -18.02 6.70
CA GLU A 6 -0.99 -18.14 6.05
C GLU A 6 -0.51 -16.83 5.41
N VAL A 7 -1.41 -15.89 5.16
CA VAL A 7 -1.06 -14.54 4.72
C VAL A 7 -0.72 -13.71 5.95
N THR A 8 0.51 -13.21 5.97
CA THR A 8 1.00 -12.32 7.02
C THR A 8 1.65 -11.12 6.37
N MET A 9 2.01 -10.08 7.14
CA MET A 9 2.77 -8.97 6.56
C MET A 9 4.11 -9.43 5.95
N LYS A 10 4.70 -10.51 6.47
CA LYS A 10 5.93 -11.14 5.94
C LYS A 10 5.68 -12.04 4.73
N ASN A 11 4.42 -12.28 4.36
CA ASN A 11 4.02 -13.01 3.18
C ASN A 11 2.67 -12.52 2.64
N LEU A 12 2.73 -11.48 1.79
CA LEU A 12 1.59 -10.89 1.07
C LEU A 12 1.33 -11.57 -0.28
N SER A 13 2.12 -12.60 -0.62
CA SER A 13 2.04 -13.26 -1.93
C SER A 13 0.66 -13.89 -2.14
N GLY A 14 0.01 -13.57 -3.26
CA GLY A 14 -1.33 -14.06 -3.54
C GLY A 14 -2.07 -13.25 -4.60
N ILE A 15 -3.33 -13.64 -4.82
CA ILE A 15 -4.24 -12.94 -5.72
C ILE A 15 -5.33 -12.29 -4.87
N TRP A 16 -5.40 -10.97 -4.94
CA TRP A 16 -6.29 -10.14 -4.14
C TRP A 16 -7.33 -9.51 -5.04
N VAL A 17 -8.59 -9.92 -4.90
CA VAL A 17 -9.72 -9.35 -5.64
C VAL A 17 -10.49 -8.42 -4.71
N MET A 18 -10.62 -7.15 -5.07
CA MET A 18 -11.35 -6.17 -4.28
C MET A 18 -12.85 -6.54 -4.20
N SER A 19 -13.37 -6.68 -2.97
CA SER A 19 -14.79 -6.94 -2.74
C SER A 19 -15.58 -5.63 -2.65
N LYS A 20 -16.34 -5.31 -3.69
CA LYS A 20 -17.19 -4.10 -3.72
C LYS A 20 -18.22 -4.05 -2.60
N ASN A 21 -18.74 -5.20 -2.20
CA ASN A 21 -19.76 -5.27 -1.14
C ASN A 21 -19.21 -4.94 0.26
N LEU A 22 -17.88 -5.01 0.44
CA LEU A 22 -17.19 -4.73 1.70
C LEU A 22 -16.28 -3.51 1.59
N SER A 23 -16.43 -2.72 0.53
CA SER A 23 -15.66 -1.51 0.26
C SER A 23 -16.58 -0.31 0.25
N ASP A 24 -16.07 0.81 0.76
CA ASP A 24 -16.73 2.11 0.60
C ASP A 24 -16.56 2.65 -0.83
N ASP A 25 -17.33 3.69 -1.16
CA ASP A 25 -17.25 4.34 -2.47
C ASP A 25 -15.89 5.04 -2.66
N LEU A 26 -15.22 4.74 -3.77
CA LEU A 26 -13.94 5.34 -4.15
C LEU A 26 -14.11 6.72 -4.80
N ASP A 27 -15.31 7.10 -5.26
CA ASP A 27 -15.57 8.35 -5.99
C ASP A 27 -15.11 9.60 -5.21
N PRO A 28 -15.45 9.78 -3.91
CA PRO A 28 -15.01 10.96 -3.15
C PRO A 28 -13.49 11.05 -3.01
N CYS A 29 -12.81 9.92 -2.81
CA CYS A 29 -11.35 9.87 -2.69
C CYS A 29 -10.68 10.27 -4.02
N LEU A 30 -11.14 9.70 -5.13
CA LEU A 30 -10.63 10.01 -6.46
C LEU A 30 -10.95 11.45 -6.89
N GLU A 31 -12.10 12.00 -6.47
CA GLU A 31 -12.48 13.39 -6.74
C GLU A 31 -11.52 14.37 -6.07
N ILE A 32 -11.21 14.18 -4.79
CA ILE A 32 -10.26 15.03 -4.05
C ILE A 32 -8.86 14.96 -4.67
N GLN A 33 -8.49 13.81 -5.25
CA GLN A 33 -7.23 13.62 -5.98
C GLN A 33 -7.23 14.22 -7.39
N GLY A 34 -8.32 14.89 -7.81
CA GLY A 34 -8.42 15.55 -9.11
C GLY A 34 -8.66 14.60 -10.30
N ILE A 35 -9.04 13.34 -10.04
CA ILE A 35 -9.29 12.37 -11.10
C ILE A 35 -10.56 12.77 -11.88
N PRO A 36 -10.54 12.84 -13.22
CA PRO A 36 -11.70 13.24 -14.01
C PRO A 36 -12.92 12.34 -13.78
N TRP A 37 -14.11 12.93 -13.69
CA TRP A 37 -15.37 12.24 -13.39
C TRP A 37 -15.60 10.96 -14.22
N ILE A 38 -15.29 10.99 -15.53
CA ILE A 38 -15.48 9.84 -16.42
C ILE A 38 -14.58 8.66 -16.02
N VAL A 39 -13.36 8.93 -15.57
CA VAL A 39 -12.42 7.90 -15.08
C VAL A 39 -12.93 7.33 -13.76
N ARG A 40 -13.43 8.19 -12.85
CA ARG A 40 -14.01 7.73 -11.57
C ARG A 40 -15.21 6.80 -11.76
N LYS A 41 -16.10 7.11 -12.71
CA LYS A 41 -17.22 6.23 -13.07
C LYS A 41 -16.78 4.91 -13.69
N ALA A 42 -15.72 4.91 -14.50
CA ALA A 42 -15.16 3.65 -14.98
C ALA A 42 -14.63 2.80 -13.81
N VAL A 43 -13.89 3.41 -12.87
CA VAL A 43 -13.33 2.73 -11.69
C VAL A 43 -14.43 2.13 -10.81
N SER A 44 -15.55 2.83 -10.59
CA SER A 44 -16.64 2.31 -9.76
C SER A 44 -17.28 1.04 -10.34
N TRP A 45 -17.25 0.85 -11.66
CA TRP A 45 -17.71 -0.38 -12.32
C TRP A 45 -16.62 -1.44 -12.48
N ALA A 46 -15.35 -1.07 -12.43
CA ALA A 46 -14.24 -2.01 -12.56
C ALA A 46 -14.07 -2.91 -11.34
N THR A 47 -13.65 -4.16 -11.56
CA THR A 47 -13.17 -5.05 -10.52
C THR A 47 -11.66 -4.99 -10.50
N ILE A 48 -11.09 -4.55 -9.38
CA ILE A 48 -9.64 -4.44 -9.20
C ILE A 48 -9.10 -5.77 -8.67
N THR A 49 -8.06 -6.30 -9.33
CA THR A 49 -7.34 -7.51 -8.93
C THR A 49 -5.84 -7.21 -8.85
N GLY A 50 -5.25 -7.39 -7.68
CA GLY A 50 -3.81 -7.33 -7.47
C GLY A 50 -3.20 -8.73 -7.40
N ARG A 51 -2.11 -8.98 -8.12
CA ARG A 51 -1.28 -10.17 -7.99
C ARG A 51 0.02 -9.77 -7.32
N LEU A 52 0.22 -10.24 -6.10
CA LEU A 52 1.36 -9.86 -5.29
C LEU A 52 2.35 -11.01 -5.22
N LYS A 53 3.64 -10.69 -5.34
CA LYS A 53 4.75 -11.61 -5.09
C LYS A 53 5.76 -10.96 -4.18
N GLN A 54 5.87 -11.47 -2.95
CA GLN A 54 6.85 -11.01 -1.97
C GLN A 54 8.02 -11.99 -1.92
N LEU A 55 9.24 -11.48 -2.00
CA LEU A 55 10.47 -12.26 -1.92
C LEU A 55 11.39 -11.66 -0.87
N ARG A 56 12.17 -12.52 -0.21
CA ARG A 56 13.29 -12.10 0.63
C ARG A 56 14.58 -12.64 0.01
N THR A 57 15.52 -11.76 -0.29
CA THR A 57 16.82 -12.15 -0.83
C THR A 57 17.72 -12.72 0.26
N GLU A 58 18.80 -13.41 -0.13
CA GLU A 58 19.80 -13.93 0.82
C GLU A 58 20.44 -12.83 1.68
N GLY A 59 20.53 -11.61 1.14
CA GLY A 59 21.01 -10.42 1.88
C GLY A 59 19.96 -9.77 2.79
N GLY A 60 18.80 -10.40 2.99
CA GLY A 60 17.75 -9.94 3.89
C GLY A 60 16.79 -8.89 3.29
N LEU A 61 17.07 -8.35 2.11
CA LEU A 61 16.20 -7.37 1.44
C LEU A 61 14.86 -8.01 1.07
N THR A 62 13.78 -7.37 1.47
CA THR A 62 12.43 -7.74 1.03
C THR A 62 12.05 -6.95 -0.22
N THR A 63 11.53 -7.65 -1.23
CA THR A 63 10.91 -7.04 -2.41
C THR A 63 9.46 -7.47 -2.53
N ILE A 64 8.59 -6.56 -2.96
CA ILE A 64 7.18 -6.81 -3.20
C ILE A 64 6.88 -6.34 -4.62
N HIS A 65 6.56 -7.29 -5.48
CA HIS A 65 6.07 -7.04 -6.82
C HIS A 65 4.55 -7.07 -6.82
N ILE A 66 3.93 -6.05 -7.42
CA ILE A 66 2.48 -5.88 -7.51
C ILE A 66 2.10 -5.74 -8.98
N ASP A 67 1.28 -6.65 -9.49
CA ASP A 67 0.62 -6.51 -10.79
C ASP A 67 -0.87 -6.26 -10.57
N GLN A 68 -1.30 -5.01 -10.77
CA GLN A 68 -2.70 -4.62 -10.65
C GLN A 68 -3.39 -4.63 -12.01
N THR A 69 -4.57 -5.23 -12.05
CA THR A 69 -5.45 -5.26 -13.22
C THR A 69 -6.84 -4.76 -12.85
N ALA A 70 -7.52 -4.13 -13.79
CA ALA A 70 -8.89 -3.66 -13.63
C ALA A 70 -9.71 -4.06 -14.85
N THR A 71 -10.96 -4.47 -14.64
CA THR A 71 -11.88 -4.78 -15.74
C THR A 71 -12.35 -3.50 -16.45
N GLY A 72 -13.04 -3.65 -17.59
CA GLY A 72 -13.67 -2.51 -18.28
C GLY A 72 -12.71 -1.62 -19.07
N GLY A 73 -11.54 -2.14 -19.46
CA GLY A 73 -10.58 -1.42 -20.30
C GLY A 73 -9.71 -0.40 -19.54
N ILE A 74 -9.78 -0.37 -18.21
CA ILE A 74 -8.85 0.39 -17.37
C ILE A 74 -7.47 -0.27 -17.45
N LYS A 75 -6.46 0.54 -17.77
CA LYS A 75 -5.08 0.05 -17.87
C LYS A 75 -4.62 -0.42 -16.49
N GLY A 76 -4.05 -1.62 -16.44
CA GLY A 76 -3.36 -2.12 -15.26
C GLY A 76 -2.07 -1.35 -15.00
N GLU A 77 -1.55 -1.50 -13.78
CA GLU A 77 -0.30 -0.89 -13.32
C GLU A 77 0.55 -1.96 -12.63
N SER A 78 1.86 -1.84 -12.74
CA SER A 78 2.82 -2.72 -12.06
C SER A 78 3.77 -1.90 -11.21
N GLU A 79 4.02 -2.35 -9.98
CA GLU A 79 4.91 -1.68 -9.02
C GLU A 79 5.90 -2.67 -8.42
N ASP A 80 7.16 -2.23 -8.29
CA ASP A 80 8.25 -2.97 -7.67
C ASP A 80 8.75 -2.22 -6.44
N HIS A 81 8.39 -2.71 -5.26
CA HIS A 81 8.79 -2.11 -3.99
C HIS A 81 9.98 -2.86 -3.40
N GLN A 82 11.11 -2.17 -3.24
CA GLN A 82 12.26 -2.68 -2.51
C GLN A 82 12.32 -2.02 -1.14
N LEU A 83 12.19 -2.80 -0.07
CA LEU A 83 12.10 -2.27 1.30
C LEU A 83 13.47 -1.85 1.86
N ASN A 84 14.12 -0.91 1.19
CA ASN A 84 15.46 -0.38 1.49
C ASN A 84 15.48 1.15 1.70
N TRP A 85 14.30 1.78 1.68
CA TRP A 85 14.09 3.23 1.82
C TRP A 85 14.76 4.12 0.76
N MET A 86 15.25 3.54 -0.34
CA MET A 86 15.77 4.29 -1.47
C MET A 86 14.60 4.87 -2.29
N GLU A 87 14.78 6.09 -2.77
CA GLU A 87 13.80 6.75 -3.65
C GLU A 87 13.84 6.16 -5.05
N PHE A 88 12.67 5.85 -5.60
CA PHE A 88 12.51 5.54 -7.02
C PHE A 88 11.33 6.30 -7.61
N THR A 89 11.32 6.43 -8.93
CA THR A 89 10.24 7.09 -9.66
C THR A 89 9.29 6.05 -10.21
N HIS A 90 8.00 6.21 -9.95
CA HIS A 90 6.93 5.40 -10.52
C HIS A 90 6.03 6.27 -11.40
N GLY A 91 5.68 5.77 -12.58
CA GLY A 91 4.77 6.45 -13.50
C GLY A 91 3.43 5.72 -13.52
N SER A 92 2.37 6.41 -13.10
CA SER A 92 1.01 5.92 -13.15
C SER A 92 0.20 6.66 -14.22
N GLY A 93 -0.63 5.94 -14.97
CA GLY A 93 -1.56 6.54 -15.90
C GLY A 93 -2.67 7.34 -15.21
N MET A 94 -3.03 6.96 -13.97
CA MET A 94 -4.08 7.63 -13.19
C MET A 94 -3.52 8.77 -12.33
N PHE A 95 -2.33 8.58 -11.75
CA PHE A 95 -1.77 9.49 -10.75
C PHE A 95 -0.53 10.25 -11.21
N GLY A 96 -0.13 10.10 -12.47
CA GLY A 96 1.06 10.76 -13.02
C GLY A 96 2.37 10.21 -12.44
N THR A 97 3.41 11.04 -12.45
CA THR A 97 4.74 10.68 -11.94
C THR A 97 4.84 10.89 -10.44
N GLN A 98 5.29 9.86 -9.74
CA GLN A 98 5.41 9.79 -8.29
C GLN A 98 6.84 9.46 -7.89
N LYS A 99 7.28 10.01 -6.76
CA LYS A 99 8.48 9.58 -6.04
C LYS A 99 8.06 8.69 -4.89
N VAL A 100 8.63 7.50 -4.83
CA VAL A 100 8.22 6.45 -3.88
C VAL A 100 9.43 6.00 -3.07
N ARG A 101 9.20 5.76 -1.77
CA ARG A 101 10.14 5.08 -0.86
C ARG A 101 9.38 4.03 -0.08
N THR A 102 10.00 2.87 0.13
CA THR A 102 9.38 1.79 0.91
C THR A 102 10.35 1.21 1.92
N ARG A 103 9.83 0.81 3.09
CA ARG A 103 10.60 0.17 4.16
C ARG A 103 9.72 -0.69 5.05
N TRP A 104 10.37 -1.57 5.80
CA TRP A 104 9.79 -2.07 7.03
C TRP A 104 9.75 -0.97 8.10
N THR A 105 8.71 -0.97 8.93
CA THR A 105 8.57 -0.08 10.08
C THR A 105 7.85 -0.77 11.23
N THR A 106 8.11 -0.32 12.45
CA THR A 106 7.20 -0.51 13.59
C THR A 106 6.37 0.76 13.71
N ILE A 107 5.08 0.62 14.05
CA ILE A 107 4.19 1.77 14.25
C ILE A 107 3.96 1.87 15.76
N ASP A 108 4.19 3.06 16.29
CA ASP A 108 3.99 3.47 17.67
C ASP A 108 3.59 4.95 17.72
N GLN A 109 3.36 5.50 18.91
CA GLN A 109 2.97 6.91 19.10
C GLN A 109 4.02 7.93 18.62
N ASN A 110 5.28 7.53 18.44
CA ASN A 110 6.37 8.40 18.01
C ASN A 110 6.72 8.21 16.53
N SER A 111 5.96 7.36 15.83
CA SER A 111 6.23 7.02 14.45
C SER A 111 5.97 8.21 13.52
N VAL A 112 6.81 8.32 12.49
CA VAL A 112 6.80 9.45 11.56
C VAL A 112 6.58 9.01 10.12
N SER A 113 5.96 9.90 9.35
CA SER A 113 5.84 9.82 7.90
C SER A 113 7.23 9.91 7.23
N GLY A 114 7.27 9.69 5.91
CA GLY A 114 8.51 9.73 5.13
C GLY A 114 9.19 11.11 5.11
N ASP A 115 8.44 12.18 5.36
CA ASP A 115 8.92 13.55 5.51
C ASP A 115 9.31 13.93 6.96
N ARG A 116 9.28 12.95 7.88
CA ARG A 116 9.57 13.12 9.32
C ARG A 116 8.53 13.90 10.11
N THR A 117 7.34 14.14 9.55
CA THR A 117 6.19 14.64 10.32
C THR A 117 5.53 13.50 11.10
N PRO A 118 4.87 13.76 12.24
CA PRO A 118 4.09 12.75 12.95
C PRO A 118 3.06 12.11 12.02
N LEU A 119 2.81 10.81 12.18
CA LEU A 119 1.70 10.15 11.48
C LEU A 119 0.36 10.76 11.91
N ASP A 120 -0.59 10.81 10.98
CA ASP A 120 -1.96 11.22 11.30
C ASP A 120 -2.56 10.23 12.33
N PRO A 121 -3.27 10.71 13.38
CA PRO A 121 -3.90 9.83 14.35
C PRO A 121 -4.80 8.75 13.74
N PHE A 122 -5.41 8.99 12.57
CA PHE A 122 -6.19 7.98 11.85
C PHE A 122 -5.37 6.73 11.49
N LEU A 123 -4.04 6.87 11.33
CA LEU A 123 -3.13 5.76 11.00
C LEU A 123 -2.63 5.00 12.24
N THR A 124 -2.91 5.48 13.45
CA THR A 124 -2.35 4.92 14.70
C THR A 124 -3.41 4.63 15.76
N ALA A 125 -4.50 5.41 15.82
CA ALA A 125 -5.54 5.32 16.83
C ALA A 125 -6.38 4.05 16.64
N ASP A 126 -6.69 3.35 17.73
CA ASP A 126 -7.46 2.09 17.78
C ASP A 126 -6.83 0.90 17.03
N TRP A 127 -5.64 1.08 16.46
CA TRP A 127 -4.86 0.00 15.88
C TRP A 127 -3.92 -0.55 16.96
N LEU A 128 -3.19 0.32 17.67
CA LEU A 128 -2.22 -0.07 18.71
C LEU A 128 -2.88 -0.66 19.97
N ASP A 129 -2.31 -1.73 20.52
CA ASP A 129 -2.65 -2.27 21.84
C ASP A 129 -2.12 -1.37 22.99
N GLU A 130 -2.49 -1.70 24.23
CA GLU A 130 -2.14 -0.88 25.42
C GLU A 130 -0.62 -0.74 25.65
N GLU A 131 0.20 -1.63 25.08
CA GLU A 131 1.67 -1.58 25.12
C GLU A 131 2.27 -0.86 23.91
N GLY A 132 1.43 -0.38 22.98
CA GLY A 132 1.84 0.32 21.76
C GLY A 132 2.25 -0.62 20.62
N ASP A 133 1.96 -1.91 20.73
CA ASP A 133 2.25 -2.92 19.72
C ASP A 133 0.93 -3.39 19.05
N LEU A 134 0.99 -4.09 17.92
CA LEU A 134 -0.19 -4.80 17.40
C LEU A 134 -0.14 -6.25 17.88
N SER A 135 -1.31 -6.80 18.24
CA SER A 135 -1.53 -8.15 18.78
C SER A 135 -1.25 -9.32 17.80
N PHE A 136 -0.15 -9.27 17.04
CA PHE A 136 0.30 -10.34 16.16
C PHE A 136 1.78 -10.64 16.45
N GLU A 137 2.08 -11.88 16.83
CA GLU A 137 3.38 -12.24 17.38
C GLU A 137 4.56 -11.89 16.46
N ALA A 138 5.58 -11.33 17.11
CA ALA A 138 6.79 -10.78 16.54
C ALA A 138 7.64 -11.85 15.86
N GLY A 139 8.15 -11.51 14.67
CA GLY A 139 9.05 -12.38 13.92
C GLY A 139 9.92 -11.62 12.92
N SER A 140 10.62 -10.56 13.35
CA SER A 140 11.99 -10.19 12.94
C SER A 140 12.35 -8.76 13.36
N ASP A 141 13.65 -8.50 13.54
CA ASP A 141 14.24 -7.18 13.85
C ASP A 141 13.95 -6.08 12.80
N ASP A 142 13.37 -6.45 11.65
CA ASP A 142 13.21 -5.54 10.52
C ASP A 142 12.00 -4.60 10.67
N GLY A 143 11.01 -4.93 11.52
CA GLY A 143 9.76 -4.18 11.70
C GLY A 143 8.51 -5.00 11.33
N LYS A 144 7.35 -4.59 11.87
CA LYS A 144 6.07 -5.34 11.78
C LYS A 144 5.15 -4.91 10.62
N HIS A 145 5.41 -3.75 10.02
CA HIS A 145 4.57 -3.12 9.01
C HIS A 145 5.40 -2.72 7.79
N VAL A 146 4.74 -2.54 6.64
CA VAL A 146 5.34 -1.94 5.45
C VAL A 146 4.87 -0.50 5.34
N GLN A 147 5.79 0.45 5.31
CA GLN A 147 5.50 1.84 4.99
C GLN A 147 5.81 2.09 3.51
N VAL A 148 4.82 2.62 2.80
CA VAL A 148 4.97 3.17 1.45
C VAL A 148 4.75 4.67 1.54
N TYR A 149 5.80 5.44 1.28
CA TYR A 149 5.72 6.89 1.20
C TYR A 149 5.72 7.31 -0.25
N VAL A 150 4.69 8.06 -0.65
CA VAL A 150 4.49 8.53 -2.03
C VAL A 150 4.38 10.04 -2.00
N ALA A 151 5.19 10.72 -2.81
CA ALA A 151 5.07 12.14 -3.07
C ALA A 151 4.82 12.36 -4.57
N GLY A 152 3.80 13.14 -4.90
CA GLY A 152 3.64 13.66 -6.25
C GLY A 152 4.87 14.49 -6.64
N LYS A 153 5.25 14.47 -7.91
CA LYS A 153 6.25 15.41 -8.40
C LYS A 153 5.63 16.82 -8.38
N ASN A 154 5.85 17.57 -7.31
CA ASN A 154 5.70 19.02 -7.36
C ASN A 154 6.79 19.54 -8.29
N ASP A 155 6.40 20.17 -9.40
CA ASP A 155 7.31 20.99 -10.22
C ASP A 155 7.82 22.20 -9.41
#